data_AF-A0AAU2MPW1-F1
#
_entry.id   AF-A0AAU2MPW1-F1
#
_cell.length_a   1.000
_cell.length_b   1.000
_cell.length_c   1.000
_cell.angle_alpha   90.00
_cell.angle_beta   90.00
_cell.angle_gamma   90.00
#
_symmetry.space_group_name_H-M   'P 1'
#
loop_
_entity.id
_entity.type
_entity.pdbx_description
1 polymer ?
#
loop_
_entity_poly.entity_id
_entity_poly.type
_entity_poly.pdbx_seq_one_letter_code
_entity_poly.pdbx_strand_id
1 'polypeptide(L)'
;MTTTPESVPSGCFWFMDPDGTLCLAPGCMARIQDPDAECLCDSLTARYGRLVQKLRDLQERQQYANTWWHALRAAVAAHPDGRAILADTQHRAGR
;
A
#
# COMPACT_ATOMS: atom_id res chain seq x y z
N MET A 1 34.13 4.13 33.34
CA MET A 1 33.77 2.74 33.01
C MET A 1 32.74 2.81 31.90
N THR A 2 33.13 2.44 30.69
CA THR A 2 32.29 2.49 29.49
C THR A 2 31.48 1.19 29.44
N THR A 3 30.21 1.23 29.77
CA THR A 3 29.30 0.09 29.62
C THR A 3 28.80 0.08 28.18
N THR A 4 29.57 -0.50 27.27
CA THR A 4 29.04 -0.84 25.95
C THR A 4 28.10 -2.03 26.14
N PRO A 5 26.81 -1.95 25.78
CA PRO A 5 25.94 -3.12 25.83
C PRO A 5 26.44 -4.13 24.80
N GLU A 6 26.93 -5.28 25.24
CA GLU A 6 27.52 -6.34 24.39
C GLU A 6 26.54 -7.00 23.41
N SER A 7 25.28 -6.58 23.39
CA SER A 7 24.35 -6.97 22.34
C SER A 7 23.26 -5.92 22.20
N VAL A 8 23.04 -5.42 20.98
CA VAL A 8 21.76 -4.78 20.64
C VAL A 8 20.71 -5.87 20.82
N PRO A 9 19.68 -5.68 21.68
CA PRO A 9 18.59 -6.64 21.78
C PRO A 9 18.05 -6.92 20.38
N SER A 10 17.87 -8.19 20.02
CA SER A 10 17.32 -8.61 18.73
C SER A 10 15.84 -8.22 18.64
N GLY A 11 15.57 -6.92 18.47
CA GLY A 11 14.24 -6.36 18.47
C GLY A 11 14.14 -5.17 17.53
N CYS A 12 13.07 -5.10 16.74
CA CYS A 12 12.86 -4.12 15.66
C CYS A 12 12.73 -2.65 16.11
N PHE A 13 12.94 -2.36 17.40
CA PHE A 13 12.77 -1.05 18.02
C PHE A 13 14.08 -0.39 18.44
N TRP A 14 15.21 -1.08 18.40
CA TRP A 14 16.52 -0.47 18.68
C TRP A 14 17.35 -0.40 17.41
N PHE A 15 17.89 0.77 17.13
CA PHE A 15 18.93 0.97 16.11
C PHE A 15 20.12 1.68 16.74
N MET A 16 21.29 1.49 16.15
CA MET A 16 22.49 2.23 16.53
C MET A 16 22.58 3.47 15.64
N ASP A 17 22.60 4.65 16.26
CA ASP A 17 22.91 5.91 15.59
C ASP A 17 24.39 5.90 15.14
N PRO A 18 24.78 6.56 14.04
CA PRO A 18 26.18 6.76 13.65
C PRO A 18 27.18 7.10 14.76
N ASP A 19 26.75 7.76 15.83
CA ASP A 19 27.59 8.11 16.99
C ASP A 19 27.75 6.97 18.02
N GLY A 20 27.12 5.81 17.79
CA GLY A 20 27.13 4.65 18.67
C GLY A 20 26.02 4.62 19.72
N THR A 21 25.14 5.63 19.74
CA THR A 21 24.01 5.68 20.68
C THR A 21 22.95 4.65 20.29
N LEU A 22 22.43 3.94 21.29
CA LEU A 22 21.30 3.02 21.11
C LEU A 22 19.98 3.82 21.16
N CYS A 23 19.28 3.90 20.04
CA CYS A 23 18.10 4.74 19.87
C CYS A 23 16.82 3.91 19.67
N LEU A 24 15.74 4.36 20.32
CA LEU A 24 14.42 3.75 20.20
C LEU A 24 13.74 4.25 18.90
N ALA A 25 13.29 3.33 18.05
CA ALA A 25 12.52 3.65 16.85
C ALA A 25 11.17 4.31 17.24
N PRO A 26 10.90 5.55 16.82
CA PRO A 26 9.65 6.23 17.10
C PRO A 26 8.46 5.43 16.57
N GLY A 27 7.40 5.25 17.37
CA GLY A 27 6.18 4.51 16.98
C GLY A 27 6.12 3.04 17.42
N CYS A 28 7.18 2.51 18.04
CA CYS A 28 7.21 1.16 18.62
C CYS A 28 6.91 1.12 20.12
N MET A 29 5.86 1.82 20.59
CA MET A 29 5.55 1.88 22.03
C MET A 29 5.10 0.55 22.64
N ALA A 30 4.65 -0.42 21.83
CA ALA A 30 4.11 -1.69 22.34
C ALA A 30 5.11 -2.51 23.16
N ARG A 31 6.42 -2.41 22.88
CA ARG A 31 7.47 -3.13 23.64
C ARG A 31 8.18 -2.30 24.70
N ILE A 32 7.87 -1.01 24.86
CA ILE A 32 8.46 -0.19 25.94
C ILE A 32 8.10 -0.77 27.31
N GLN A 33 6.91 -1.37 27.42
CA GLN A 33 6.39 -1.96 28.66
C GLN A 33 6.55 -3.48 28.72
N ASP A 34 6.68 -4.14 27.57
CA ASP A 34 6.81 -5.60 27.46
C ASP A 34 7.86 -5.96 26.38
N PRO A 35 9.10 -6.31 26.77
CA PRO A 35 10.15 -6.66 25.82
C PRO A 35 9.88 -7.94 25.02
N ASP A 36 8.91 -8.77 25.44
CA ASP A 36 8.56 -10.06 24.85
C ASP A 36 7.31 -10.00 23.96
N ALA A 37 6.47 -8.97 24.05
CA ALA A 37 5.23 -8.79 23.26
C ALA A 37 5.44 -8.90 21.74
N GLU A 38 4.54 -9.43 20.91
CA GLU A 38 4.80 -9.52 19.46
C GLU A 38 5.11 -8.15 18.80
N CYS A 39 6.08 -8.11 17.86
CA CYS A 39 6.50 -6.85 17.24
C CYS A 39 5.49 -6.40 16.17
N LEU A 40 4.59 -5.49 16.55
CA LEU A 40 3.50 -5.02 15.69
C LEU A 40 3.75 -3.68 15.01
N CYS A 41 4.87 -3.02 15.28
CA CYS A 41 5.18 -1.74 14.65
C CYS A 41 5.82 -1.97 13.28
N ASP A 42 4.99 -1.88 12.26
CA ASP A 42 5.43 -1.80 10.88
C ASP A 42 6.44 -0.68 10.70
N SER A 43 7.69 -1.03 10.38
CA SER A 43 8.69 -0.03 10.03
C SER A 43 8.18 0.85 8.87
N LEU A 44 8.62 2.10 8.82
CA LEU A 44 8.28 3.00 7.70
C LEU A 44 8.60 2.35 6.35
N THR A 45 9.68 1.56 6.28
CA THR A 45 10.05 0.75 5.11
C THR A 45 9.02 -0.32 4.77
N ALA A 46 8.52 -1.08 5.76
CA ALA A 46 7.49 -2.09 5.53
C ALA A 46 6.17 -1.46 5.07
N ARG A 47 5.78 -0.33 5.68
CA ARG A 47 4.61 0.45 5.27
C ARG A 47 4.76 1.00 3.85
N TYR A 48 5.93 1.53 3.51
CA TYR A 48 6.25 2.00 2.17
C TYR A 48 6.15 0.86 1.15
N GLY A 49 6.74 -0.31 1.44
CA GLY A 49 6.67 -1.48 0.57
C GLY A 49 5.22 -1.92 0.28
N ARG A 50 4.36 -1.98 1.31
CA ARG A 50 2.93 -2.29 1.12
C ARG A 50 2.20 -1.25 0.27
N LEU A 51 2.49 0.04 0.48
CA LEU A 51 1.87 1.10 -0.31
C LEU A 51 2.31 1.07 -1.77
N VAL A 52 3.59 0.80 -2.05
CA VAL A 52 4.11 0.60 -3.41
C VAL A 52 3.41 -0.58 -4.09
N GLN A 53 3.27 -1.71 -3.39
CA GLN A 53 2.57 -2.87 -3.96
C GLN A 53 1.10 -2.54 -4.24
N LYS A 54 0.40 -1.92 -3.29
CA LYS A 54 -1.00 -1.52 -3.47
C LYS A 54 -1.17 -0.56 -4.64
N LEU A 55 -0.23 0.36 -4.85
CA LEU A 55 -0.25 1.27 -5.99
C LEU A 55 -0.12 0.52 -7.31
N ARG A 56 0.82 -0.45 -7.40
CA ARG A 56 0.98 -1.30 -8.59
C ARG A 56 -0.29 -2.08 -8.90
N ASP A 57 -0.87 -2.75 -7.91
CA ASP A 57 -2.09 -3.53 -8.08
C ASP A 57 -3.25 -2.65 -8.58
N LEU A 58 -3.38 -1.43 -8.06
CA LEU A 58 -4.41 -0.48 -8.50
C LEU A 58 -4.15 0.01 -9.94
N GLN A 59 -2.90 0.26 -10.30
CA GLN A 59 -2.53 0.65 -11.67
C GLN A 59 -2.83 -0.47 -12.67
N GLU A 60 -2.50 -1.72 -12.34
CA GLU A 60 -2.81 -2.88 -13.19
C GLU A 60 -4.32 -3.05 -13.38
N ARG A 61 -5.10 -2.95 -12.29
CA ARG A 61 -6.57 -3.00 -12.37
C ARG A 61 -7.14 -1.87 -13.22
N GLN A 62 -6.60 -0.66 -13.10
CA GLN A 62 -7.04 0.48 -13.91
C GLN A 62 -6.70 0.30 -15.39
N GLN A 63 -5.51 -0.22 -15.71
CA GLN A 63 -5.10 -0.50 -17.09
C GLN A 63 -5.99 -1.57 -17.73
N TYR A 64 -6.29 -2.63 -16.98
CA TYR A 64 -7.22 -3.67 -17.42
C TYR A 64 -8.62 -3.10 -17.67
N ALA A 65 -9.17 -2.35 -16.70
CA ALA A 65 -10.48 -1.72 -16.82
C ALA A 65 -10.55 -0.76 -18.02
N ASN A 66 -9.51 0.04 -18.26
CA ASN A 66 -9.43 0.93 -19.41
C ASN A 66 -9.42 0.15 -20.72
N THR A 67 -8.60 -0.89 -20.83
CA THR A 67 -8.52 -1.72 -22.04
C THR A 67 -9.87 -2.34 -22.36
N TRP A 68 -10.50 -2.94 -21.34
CA TRP A 68 -11.82 -3.55 -21.48
C TRP A 68 -12.89 -2.52 -21.86
N TRP A 69 -12.90 -1.35 -21.21
CA TRP A 69 -13.85 -0.28 -21.51
C TRP A 69 -13.72 0.22 -22.94
N HIS A 70 -12.50 0.42 -23.44
CA HIS A 70 -12.28 0.83 -24.83
C HIS A 70 -12.75 -0.22 -25.83
N ALA A 71 -12.49 -1.50 -25.56
CA ALA A 71 -12.97 -2.60 -26.40
C ALA A 71 -14.51 -2.66 -26.43
N LEU A 72 -15.16 -2.57 -25.26
CA LEU A 72 -16.62 -2.54 -25.16
C LEU A 72 -17.21 -1.35 -25.93
N ARG A 73 -16.65 -0.15 -25.74
CA ARG A 73 -17.11 1.06 -26.42
C ARG A 73 -16.99 0.92 -27.94
N ALA A 74 -15.88 0.35 -28.42
CA ALA A 74 -15.69 0.08 -29.85
C ALA A 74 -16.72 -0.93 -30.39
N ALA A 75 -16.98 -2.01 -29.64
CA ALA A 75 -17.97 -3.02 -30.01
C ALA A 75 -19.38 -2.43 -30.09
N VAL A 76 -19.80 -1.63 -29.10
CA VAL A 76 -21.11 -0.95 -29.12
C VAL A 76 -21.20 0.03 -30.28
N ALA A 77 -20.14 0.78 -30.57
CA ALA A 77 -20.14 1.74 -31.67
C ALA A 77 -20.25 1.05 -33.05
N ALA A 78 -19.69 -0.14 -33.20
CA ALA A 78 -19.76 -0.94 -34.43
C ALA A 78 -21.07 -1.74 -34.57
N HIS A 79 -21.86 -1.87 -33.50
CA HIS A 79 -23.11 -2.61 -33.50
C HIS A 79 -24.21 -1.84 -34.25
N PRO A 80 -25.05 -2.49 -35.09
CA PRO A 80 -26.15 -1.83 -35.80
C PRO A 80 -27.07 -1.00 -34.88
N ASP A 81 -27.37 -1.54 -33.70
CA ASP A 81 -28.21 -0.88 -32.69
C ASP A 81 -27.44 0.01 -31.70
N GLY A 82 -26.15 0.31 -31.95
CA GLY A 82 -25.28 1.01 -31.01
C GLY A 82 -25.85 2.35 -30.51
N ARG A 83 -26.54 3.09 -31.37
CA ARG A 83 -27.22 4.35 -31.00
C ARG A 83 -28.37 4.14 -30.02
N ALA A 84 -29.18 3.09 -30.21
CA ALA A 84 -30.27 2.78 -29.30
C ALA A 84 -29.76 2.34 -27.93
N ILE A 85 -28.71 1.51 -27.91
CA ILE A 85 -28.03 1.07 -26.68
C ILE A 85 -27.48 2.26 -25.90
N LEU A 86 -26.82 3.21 -26.57
CA LEU A 86 -26.27 4.41 -25.93
C LEU A 86 -27.38 5.33 -25.38
N ALA A 87 -28.48 5.51 -26.12
CA ALA A 87 -29.61 6.32 -25.68
C ALA A 87 -30.32 5.73 -24.44
N ASP A 88 -30.58 4.42 -24.42
CA ASP A 88 -31.13 3.73 -23.24
C ASP A 88 -30.17 3.85 -22.04
N THR A 89 -28.86 3.71 -22.27
CA THR A 89 -27.85 3.86 -21.22
C THR A 89 -27.83 5.27 -20.64
N GLN A 90 -27.94 6.32 -21.47
CA GLN A 90 -28.03 7.71 -21.00
C GLN A 90 -29.28 7.95 -20.16
N HIS A 91 -30.42 7.46 -20.64
CA HIS A 91 -31.70 7.56 -19.93
C HIS A 91 -31.64 6.91 -18.54
N ARG A 92 -31.10 5.68 -18.44
CA ARG A 92 -30.93 4.97 -17.15
C ARG A 92 -29.93 5.65 -16.22
N ALA A 93 -28.92 6.32 -16.77
CA ALA A 93 -27.95 7.09 -16.00
C ALA A 93 -28.51 8.44 -15.49
N GLY A 94 -29.75 8.79 -15.85
CA GLY A 94 -30.36 10.07 -15.48
C GLY A 94 -29.72 11.27 -16.18
N ARG A 95 -29.19 11.08 -17.39
CA ARG A 95 -28.65 12.14 -18.25
C ARG A 95 -29.56 12.46 -19.42
#